data_AF-A0A538KA87-F1
#
_entry.id   AF-A0A538KA87-F1
#
_cell.length_a   1.000
_cell.length_b   1.000
_cell.length_c   1.000
_cell.angle_alpha   90.00
_cell.angle_beta   90.00
_cell.angle_gamma   90.00
#
_symmetry.space_group_name_H-M   'P 1'
#
loop_
_entity.id
_entity.type
_entity.pdbx_description
1 polymer ?
#
loop_
_entity_poly.entity_id
_entity_poly.type
_entity_poly.pdbx_seq_one_letter_code
_entity_poly.pdbx_strand_id
1 'polypeptide(L)'
;MSLTEFEDFLYGACLRDWDAEAERMAKIKERFDRASEVRIVGAGTDLTVSLEGREGEVDAGHANLPGGEVYYSPVEDATEGVVHFSEFPAFSEPYELESVRMVYRGGRVVEASAARGEDVLFETLDRDEGARVLGELGIGCNTGIQRYMRNTLFDEKIDGTVHLAIGAGFPALGGKNESVVHWDMVKDLRPGGQLLCDGEVVQENGRWLI
;
A
#
# COMPACT_ATOMS: atom_id res chain seq x y z
N MET A 1 -19.72 -11.50 10.85
CA MET A 1 -18.81 -12.42 11.56
C MET A 1 -19.41 -12.64 12.93
N SER A 2 -19.48 -13.89 13.41
CA SER A 2 -19.76 -14.17 14.81
C SER A 2 -18.59 -13.73 15.70
N LEU A 3 -18.79 -13.67 17.01
CA LEU A 3 -17.72 -13.31 17.95
C LEU A 3 -16.53 -14.27 17.85
N THR A 4 -16.78 -15.58 17.86
CA THR A 4 -15.71 -16.59 17.77
C THR A 4 -14.93 -16.49 16.46
N GLU A 5 -15.62 -16.31 15.33
CA GLU A 5 -14.94 -16.09 14.04
C GLU A 5 -14.06 -14.84 14.05
N PHE A 6 -14.49 -13.78 14.76
CA PHE A 6 -13.70 -12.55 14.90
C PHE A 6 -12.50 -12.74 15.83
N GLU A 7 -12.66 -13.46 16.93
CA GLU A 7 -11.56 -13.84 17.82
C GLU A 7 -10.51 -14.66 17.07
N ASP A 8 -10.92 -15.69 16.33
CA ASP A 8 -10.03 -16.53 15.53
C ASP A 8 -9.29 -15.71 14.46
N PHE A 9 -10.00 -14.79 13.79
CA PHE A 9 -9.39 -13.88 12.82
C PHE A 9 -8.36 -12.95 13.46
N LEU A 10 -8.74 -12.27 14.54
CA LEU A 10 -7.88 -11.31 15.24
C LEU A 10 -6.63 -12.00 15.77
N TYR A 11 -6.78 -13.15 16.42
CA TYR A 11 -5.64 -13.92 16.92
C TYR A 11 -4.78 -14.48 15.77
N GLY A 12 -5.38 -14.93 14.67
CA GLY A 12 -4.62 -15.38 13.49
C GLY A 12 -3.78 -14.27 12.83
N ALA A 13 -4.27 -13.02 12.89
CA ALA A 13 -3.55 -11.85 12.40
C ALA A 13 -2.43 -11.39 13.34
N CYS A 14 -2.64 -11.47 14.66
CA CYS A 14 -1.74 -10.88 15.66
C CYS A 14 -0.79 -11.88 16.34
N LEU A 15 -1.23 -13.11 16.62
CA LEU A 15 -0.46 -14.11 17.35
C LEU A 15 0.37 -14.96 16.38
N ARG A 16 1.31 -14.30 15.71
CA ARG A 16 2.22 -14.92 14.74
C ARG A 16 3.61 -15.11 15.33
N ASP A 17 4.39 -15.97 14.70
CA ASP A 17 5.84 -16.04 14.93
C ASP A 17 6.50 -14.85 14.22
N TRP A 18 6.55 -13.71 14.89
CA TRP A 18 7.00 -12.46 14.31
C TRP A 18 8.49 -12.48 13.92
N ASP A 19 9.31 -13.28 14.60
CA ASP A 19 10.71 -13.49 14.19
C ASP A 19 10.77 -14.21 12.84
N ALA A 20 9.98 -15.28 12.66
CA ALA A 20 9.88 -15.98 11.38
C ALA A 20 9.26 -15.12 10.27
N GLU A 21 8.25 -14.29 10.59
CA GLU A 21 7.66 -13.35 9.64
C GLU A 21 8.65 -12.25 9.24
N ALA A 22 9.48 -11.76 10.16
CA ALA A 22 10.56 -10.81 9.87
C ALA A 22 11.57 -11.42 8.88
N GLU A 23 12.01 -12.66 9.11
CA GLU A 23 12.93 -13.36 8.19
C GLU A 23 12.32 -13.55 6.79
N ARG A 24 11.01 -13.84 6.72
CA ARG A 24 10.29 -13.99 5.44
C ARG A 24 10.22 -12.65 4.71
N MET A 25 9.79 -11.59 5.40
CA MET A 25 9.66 -10.25 4.82
C MET A 25 11.02 -9.64 4.46
N ALA A 26 12.10 -10.00 5.16
CA ALA A 26 13.45 -9.58 4.81
C ALA A 26 13.86 -9.99 3.39
N LYS A 27 13.38 -11.14 2.88
CA LYS A 27 13.64 -11.57 1.49
C LYS A 27 12.91 -10.70 0.48
N ILE A 28 11.68 -10.29 0.81
CA ILE A 28 10.90 -9.35 -0.01
C ILE A 28 11.60 -8.00 0.00
N LYS A 29 11.97 -7.48 1.17
CA LYS A 29 12.75 -6.26 1.34
C LYS A 29 14.05 -6.28 0.51
N GLU A 30 14.85 -7.34 0.60
CA GLU A 30 16.10 -7.48 -0.17
C GLU A 30 15.88 -7.36 -1.68
N ARG A 31 14.77 -7.92 -2.21
CA ARG A 31 14.45 -7.83 -3.64
C ARG A 31 14.05 -6.40 -4.05
N PHE A 32 13.28 -5.71 -3.22
CA PHE A 32 12.75 -4.38 -3.51
C PHE A 32 13.77 -3.26 -3.25
N ASP A 33 14.64 -3.39 -2.22
CA ASP A 33 15.75 -2.46 -1.96
C ASP A 33 16.75 -2.40 -3.13
N ARG A 34 16.87 -3.49 -3.91
CA ARG A 34 17.71 -3.54 -5.11
C ARG A 34 17.04 -2.94 -6.34
N ALA A 35 15.73 -2.73 -6.29
CA ALA A 35 14.97 -2.25 -7.42
C ALA A 35 15.04 -0.73 -7.52
N SER A 36 15.19 -0.22 -8.74
CA SER A 36 15.05 1.22 -9.00
C SER A 36 13.60 1.56 -9.31
N GLU A 37 12.88 0.64 -9.93
CA GLU A 37 11.51 0.78 -10.37
C GLU A 37 10.64 -0.38 -9.86
N VAL A 38 9.46 -0.04 -9.32
CA VAL A 38 8.38 -0.99 -9.03
C VAL A 38 7.19 -0.65 -9.90
N ARG A 39 6.66 -1.65 -10.61
CA ARG A 39 5.44 -1.52 -11.41
C ARG A 39 4.32 -2.39 -10.82
N ILE A 40 3.17 -1.76 -10.62
CA ILE A 40 1.97 -2.36 -10.03
C ILE A 40 0.93 -2.47 -11.15
N VAL A 41 0.52 -3.70 -11.45
CA VAL A 41 -0.48 -3.99 -12.49
C VAL A 41 -1.68 -4.70 -11.86
N GLY A 42 -2.89 -4.26 -12.19
CA GLY A 42 -4.12 -4.87 -11.70
C GLY A 42 -5.35 -4.29 -12.40
N ALA A 43 -6.55 -4.56 -11.87
CA ALA A 43 -7.78 -4.05 -12.49
C ALA A 43 -7.76 -2.50 -12.55
N GLY A 44 -7.77 -1.94 -13.76
CA GLY A 44 -7.68 -0.50 -14.00
C GLY A 44 -6.40 0.17 -13.48
N THR A 45 -5.37 -0.61 -13.14
CA THR A 45 -4.12 -0.14 -12.54
C THR A 45 -2.94 -0.55 -13.38
N ASP A 46 -2.11 0.43 -13.71
CA ASP A 46 -0.79 0.30 -14.31
C ASP A 46 0.01 1.51 -13.82
N LEU A 47 0.65 1.35 -12.67
CA LEU A 47 1.34 2.40 -11.95
C LEU A 47 2.81 2.03 -11.79
N THR A 48 3.69 2.94 -12.17
CA THR A 48 5.12 2.83 -11.93
C THR A 48 5.51 3.80 -10.82
N VAL A 49 6.27 3.31 -9.84
CA VAL A 49 6.86 4.09 -8.75
C VAL A 49 8.36 3.82 -8.68
N SER A 50 9.16 4.85 -8.44
CA SER A 50 10.60 4.68 -8.24
C SER A 50 10.95 4.49 -6.77
N LEU A 51 11.79 3.50 -6.51
CA LEU A 51 12.45 3.24 -5.23
C LEU A 51 13.97 3.50 -5.32
N GLU A 52 14.44 4.23 -6.34
CA GLU A 52 15.87 4.43 -6.55
C GLU A 52 16.52 5.13 -5.34
N GLY A 53 17.50 4.45 -4.74
CA GLY A 53 18.19 4.92 -3.54
C GLY A 53 17.33 4.93 -2.27
N ARG A 54 16.19 4.24 -2.27
CA ARG A 54 15.33 4.04 -1.10
C ARG A 54 15.64 2.70 -0.46
N GLU A 55 15.55 2.66 0.86
CA GLU A 55 15.62 1.44 1.64
C GLU A 55 14.30 1.29 2.41
N GLY A 56 13.70 0.10 2.37
CA GLY A 56 12.44 -0.18 3.04
C GLY A 56 12.62 -0.62 4.48
N GLU A 57 11.52 -0.73 5.20
CA GLU A 57 11.48 -1.28 6.56
C GLU A 57 10.46 -2.41 6.65
N VAL A 58 10.72 -3.35 7.56
CA VAL A 58 9.84 -4.49 7.82
C VAL A 58 9.06 -4.21 9.10
N ASP A 59 7.73 -4.16 8.99
CA ASP A 59 6.87 -4.16 10.17
C ASP A 59 6.53 -5.59 10.57
N ALA A 60 7.33 -6.15 11.48
CA ALA A 60 7.11 -7.46 12.05
C ALA A 60 6.36 -7.41 13.40
N GLY A 61 5.36 -6.54 13.52
CA GLY A 61 4.53 -6.50 14.73
C GLY A 61 5.09 -5.61 15.85
N HIS A 62 6.05 -4.74 15.52
CA HIS A 62 6.72 -3.86 16.48
C HIS A 62 6.18 -2.43 16.45
N ALA A 63 5.82 -1.93 15.28
CA ALA A 63 5.19 -0.62 15.11
C ALA A 63 3.67 -0.76 15.18
N ASN A 64 3.11 -1.68 14.39
CA ASN A 64 1.69 -2.02 14.42
C ASN A 64 1.49 -3.43 14.99
N LEU A 65 0.29 -3.70 15.51
CA LEU A 65 -0.16 -5.06 15.80
C LEU A 65 -1.61 -5.20 15.34
N PRO A 66 -1.89 -5.97 14.27
CA PRO A 66 -0.94 -6.81 13.53
C PRO A 66 0.06 -5.99 12.70
N GLY A 67 1.30 -6.49 12.58
CA GLY A 67 2.21 -6.05 11.52
C GLY A 67 1.97 -6.87 10.25
N GLY A 68 3.01 -7.00 9.43
CA GLY A 68 3.05 -7.84 8.25
C GLY A 68 3.05 -7.05 6.97
N GLU A 69 3.99 -6.11 6.85
CA GLU A 69 4.29 -5.42 5.61
C GLU A 69 5.78 -5.13 5.44
N VAL A 70 6.15 -4.81 4.20
CA VAL A 70 7.38 -4.10 3.87
C VAL A 70 7.01 -2.78 3.22
N TYR A 71 7.47 -1.66 3.77
CA TYR A 71 7.06 -0.33 3.33
C TYR A 71 8.25 0.57 2.99
N TYR A 72 7.98 1.53 2.11
CA TYR A 72 8.95 2.45 1.53
C TYR A 72 8.33 3.84 1.41
N SER A 73 9.18 4.87 1.45
CA SER A 73 8.83 6.17 0.87
C SER A 73 9.36 6.28 -0.56
N PRO A 74 8.49 6.32 -1.59
CA PRO A 74 8.89 6.43 -2.98
C PRO A 74 9.64 7.73 -3.30
N VAL A 75 10.27 7.80 -4.46
CA VAL A 75 10.85 9.05 -4.99
C VAL A 75 9.71 9.98 -5.45
N GLU A 76 9.71 11.22 -4.95
CA GLU A 76 8.54 12.10 -4.97
C GLU A 76 8.09 12.53 -6.36
N ASP A 77 9.02 12.67 -7.32
CA ASP A 77 8.78 13.16 -8.68
C ASP A 77 8.78 12.05 -9.74
N ALA A 78 8.80 10.79 -9.31
CA ALA A 78 9.00 9.62 -10.18
C ALA A 78 7.88 8.57 -10.05
N THR A 79 6.63 9.03 -9.88
CA THR A 79 5.43 8.19 -10.02
C THR A 79 4.69 8.54 -11.30
N GLU A 80 4.36 7.52 -12.10
CA GLU A 80 3.73 7.64 -13.42
C GLU A 80 2.65 6.57 -13.61
N GLY A 81 1.55 6.94 -14.27
CA GLY A 81 0.52 5.98 -14.67
C GLY A 81 -0.78 6.14 -13.89
N VAL A 82 -1.50 5.04 -13.69
CA VAL A 82 -2.86 5.05 -13.13
C VAL A 82 -2.99 4.00 -12.06
N VAL A 83 -3.59 4.38 -10.94
CA VAL A 83 -4.09 3.43 -9.94
C VAL A 83 -5.59 3.55 -9.79
N HIS A 84 -6.25 2.40 -9.61
CA HIS A 84 -7.68 2.30 -9.38
C HIS A 84 -7.94 1.32 -8.22
N PHE A 85 -8.43 1.86 -7.10
CA PHE A 85 -8.82 1.12 -5.91
C PHE A 85 -10.29 0.68 -6.05
N SER A 86 -10.50 -0.37 -6.84
CA SER A 86 -11.84 -0.92 -7.12
C SER A 86 -12.25 -2.06 -6.20
N GLU A 87 -11.28 -2.72 -5.57
CA GLU A 87 -11.51 -3.95 -4.82
C GLU A 87 -11.99 -3.67 -3.41
N PHE A 88 -11.44 -2.62 -2.78
CA PHE A 88 -11.77 -2.21 -1.42
C PHE A 88 -12.08 -0.71 -1.35
N PRO A 89 -13.11 -0.30 -0.60
CA PRO A 89 -13.30 1.10 -0.27
C PRO A 89 -12.11 1.67 0.51
N ALA A 90 -11.71 2.90 0.20
CA ALA A 90 -10.75 3.64 1.01
C ALA A 90 -11.48 4.15 2.26
N PHE A 91 -11.10 3.64 3.43
CA PHE A 91 -11.75 3.94 4.69
C PHE A 91 -10.84 4.82 5.56
N SER A 92 -11.38 5.91 6.09
CA SER A 92 -10.75 6.73 7.12
C SER A 92 -11.87 7.41 7.89
N GLU A 93 -12.17 6.92 9.09
CA GLU A 93 -13.33 7.37 9.87
C GLU A 93 -13.41 8.91 9.94
N PRO A 94 -14.56 9.53 9.61
CA PRO A 94 -15.88 8.94 9.30
C PRO A 94 -16.13 8.61 7.81
N TYR A 95 -15.13 8.75 6.96
CA TYR A 95 -15.26 8.71 5.50
C TYR A 95 -15.01 7.30 4.94
N GLU A 96 -15.77 6.99 3.88
CA GLU A 96 -15.62 5.78 3.08
C GLU A 96 -15.79 6.18 1.61
N LEU A 97 -14.74 5.98 0.82
CA LEU A 97 -14.71 6.27 -0.60
C LEU A 97 -14.73 4.98 -1.41
N GLU A 98 -15.46 4.98 -2.52
CA GLU A 98 -15.60 3.80 -3.38
C GLU A 98 -15.03 4.07 -4.77
N SER A 99 -14.31 3.09 -5.33
CA SER A 99 -13.72 3.14 -6.69
C SER A 99 -12.87 4.40 -6.93
N VAL A 100 -11.93 4.68 -6.02
CA VAL A 100 -11.00 5.81 -6.16
C VAL A 100 -10.04 5.52 -7.31
N ARG A 101 -9.94 6.44 -8.27
CA ARG A 101 -8.99 6.38 -9.37
C ARG A 101 -8.12 7.62 -9.37
N MET A 102 -6.81 7.44 -9.52
CA MET A 102 -5.84 8.54 -9.60
C MET A 102 -4.89 8.32 -10.78
N VAL A 103 -4.60 9.41 -11.51
CA VAL A 103 -3.61 9.46 -12.58
C VAL A 103 -2.43 10.27 -12.09
N TYR A 104 -1.24 9.68 -12.15
CA TYR A 104 0.02 10.30 -11.76
C TYR A 104 0.81 10.71 -13.00
N ARG A 105 1.40 11.91 -12.94
CA ARG A 105 2.42 12.40 -13.88
C ARG A 105 3.45 13.23 -13.12
N GLY A 106 4.73 13.00 -13.36
CA GLY A 106 5.84 13.65 -12.67
C GLY A 106 5.72 13.55 -11.16
N GLY A 107 5.28 12.39 -10.65
CA GLY A 107 5.12 12.16 -9.22
C GLY A 107 3.84 12.71 -8.58
N ARG A 108 2.97 13.37 -9.35
CA ARG A 108 1.80 14.07 -8.80
C ARG A 108 0.49 13.58 -9.39
N VAL A 109 -0.56 13.54 -8.56
CA VAL A 109 -1.94 13.30 -8.99
C VAL A 109 -2.43 14.48 -9.83
N VAL A 110 -2.60 14.24 -11.14
CA VAL A 110 -3.09 15.22 -12.11
C VAL A 110 -4.58 15.05 -12.46
N GLU A 111 -5.12 13.84 -12.27
CA GLU A 111 -6.55 13.54 -12.40
C GLU A 111 -6.96 12.60 -11.27
N ALA A 112 -8.15 12.82 -10.69
CA ALA A 112 -8.70 11.97 -9.65
C ALA A 112 -10.22 11.89 -9.80
N SER A 113 -10.80 10.76 -9.38
CA SER A 113 -12.25 10.56 -9.33
C SER A 113 -12.61 9.48 -8.31
N ALA A 114 -13.83 9.52 -7.78
CA ALA A 114 -14.38 8.42 -6.97
C ALA A 114 -15.85 8.19 -7.30
N ALA A 115 -16.32 6.94 -7.24
CA ALA A 115 -17.75 6.65 -7.41
C ALA A 115 -18.59 7.14 -6.22
N ARG A 116 -17.98 7.19 -5.02
CA ARG A 116 -18.56 7.73 -3.79
C ARG A 116 -17.48 8.45 -2.99
N GLY A 117 -17.83 9.59 -2.38
CA GLY A 117 -16.91 10.40 -1.56
C GLY A 117 -15.90 11.23 -2.36
N GLU A 118 -16.21 11.55 -3.62
CA GLU A 118 -15.33 12.33 -4.51
C GLU A 118 -15.04 13.75 -3.97
N ASP A 119 -16.01 14.37 -3.32
CA ASP A 119 -15.84 15.65 -2.63
C ASP A 119 -14.78 15.56 -1.53
N VAL A 120 -14.81 14.50 -0.72
CA VAL A 120 -13.80 14.23 0.32
C VAL A 120 -12.44 13.93 -0.30
N LEU A 121 -12.39 13.20 -1.42
CA LEU A 121 -11.15 12.95 -2.16
C LEU A 121 -10.49 14.26 -2.58
N PHE A 122 -11.25 15.16 -3.20
CA PHE A 122 -10.72 16.46 -3.63
C PHE A 122 -10.33 17.34 -2.45
N GLU A 123 -11.11 17.38 -1.38
CA GLU A 123 -10.75 18.13 -0.17
C GLU A 123 -9.40 17.65 0.41
N THR A 124 -9.18 16.34 0.42
CA THR A 124 -7.91 15.76 0.89
C THR A 124 -6.76 16.07 -0.07
N LEU A 125 -6.95 15.90 -1.39
CA LEU A 125 -5.92 16.19 -2.39
C LEU A 125 -5.56 17.69 -2.48
N ASP A 126 -6.46 18.58 -2.07
CA ASP A 126 -6.24 20.03 -2.06
C ASP A 126 -5.85 20.58 -0.68
N ARG A 127 -5.60 19.68 0.29
CA ARG A 127 -5.29 20.06 1.67
C ARG A 127 -3.98 20.85 1.79
N ASP A 128 -2.96 20.42 1.07
CA ASP A 128 -1.64 21.07 1.01
C ASP A 128 -0.87 20.66 -0.26
N GLU A 129 0.30 21.26 -0.49
CA GLU A 129 1.11 21.02 -1.69
C GLU A 129 1.58 19.57 -1.84
N GLY A 130 1.81 18.87 -0.72
CA GLY A 130 2.29 17.50 -0.65
C GLY A 130 1.20 16.45 -0.78
N ALA A 131 -0.07 16.81 -0.55
CA ALA A 131 -1.20 15.87 -0.54
C ALA A 131 -1.47 15.15 -1.89
N ARG A 132 -0.86 15.61 -2.99
CA ARG A 132 -0.96 15.00 -4.32
C ARG A 132 0.25 14.15 -4.71
N VAL A 133 1.19 13.94 -3.80
CA VAL A 133 2.40 13.13 -4.02
C VAL A 133 2.27 11.84 -3.23
N LEU A 134 2.82 10.74 -3.74
CA LEU A 134 2.84 9.47 -3.04
C LEU A 134 3.87 9.52 -1.90
N GLY A 135 3.41 9.31 -0.66
CA GLY A 135 4.25 9.26 0.54
C GLY A 135 4.72 7.87 0.91
N GLU A 136 3.92 6.85 0.56
CA GLU A 136 4.18 5.46 0.92
C GLU A 136 3.80 4.49 -0.21
N LEU A 137 4.65 3.49 -0.39
CA LEU A 137 4.31 2.20 -0.97
C LEU A 137 4.49 1.15 0.13
N GLY A 138 3.40 0.48 0.51
CA GLY A 138 3.45 -0.66 1.40
C GLY A 138 3.03 -1.95 0.73
N ILE A 139 3.70 -3.05 1.11
CA ILE A 139 3.53 -4.38 0.53
C ILE A 139 2.95 -5.29 1.61
N GLY A 140 1.68 -5.61 1.47
CA GLY A 140 0.97 -6.47 2.43
C GLY A 140 1.47 -7.90 2.39
N CYS A 141 1.79 -8.42 3.58
CA CYS A 141 2.45 -9.72 3.77
C CYS A 141 1.75 -10.60 4.83
N ASN A 142 0.77 -10.11 5.59
CA ASN A 142 0.16 -10.86 6.68
C ASN A 142 -0.84 -11.92 6.17
N THR A 143 -0.42 -13.18 6.16
CA THR A 143 -1.26 -14.33 5.75
C THR A 143 -2.39 -14.66 6.72
N GLY A 144 -2.37 -14.07 7.93
CA GLY A 144 -3.43 -14.18 8.92
C GLY A 144 -4.64 -13.29 8.63
N ILE A 145 -4.48 -12.25 7.80
CA ILE A 145 -5.54 -11.31 7.45
C ILE A 145 -6.17 -11.75 6.13
N GLN A 146 -7.26 -12.49 6.23
CA GLN A 146 -7.86 -13.17 5.08
C GLN A 146 -8.99 -12.37 4.41
N ARG A 147 -9.43 -11.27 5.03
CA ARG A 147 -10.63 -10.53 4.64
C ARG A 147 -10.44 -9.05 4.91
N TYR A 148 -11.02 -8.24 4.04
CA TYR A 148 -11.16 -6.80 4.24
C TYR A 148 -12.10 -6.52 5.43
N MET A 149 -11.65 -5.68 6.35
CA MET A 149 -12.24 -5.42 7.65
C MET A 149 -12.86 -4.04 7.78
N ARG A 150 -12.64 -3.14 6.80
CA ARG A 150 -12.93 -1.69 6.94
C ARG A 150 -12.13 -1.09 8.10
N ASN A 151 -10.88 -1.51 8.22
CA ASN A 151 -9.94 -1.00 9.19
C ASN A 151 -8.56 -1.01 8.52
N THR A 152 -8.08 0.18 8.18
CA THR A 152 -6.86 0.39 7.41
C THR A 152 -5.66 -0.37 8.00
N LEU A 153 -5.51 -0.35 9.33
CA LEU A 153 -4.44 -1.07 10.04
C LEU A 153 -4.38 -2.57 9.71
N PHE A 154 -5.54 -3.20 9.50
CA PHE A 154 -5.61 -4.61 9.08
C PHE A 154 -5.50 -4.73 7.56
N ASP A 155 -6.24 -3.89 6.85
CA ASP A 155 -6.46 -4.04 5.42
C ASP A 155 -5.18 -3.79 4.60
N GLU A 156 -4.33 -2.88 5.05
CA GLU A 156 -3.04 -2.57 4.42
C GLU A 156 -2.01 -3.71 4.56
N LYS A 157 -2.19 -4.56 5.57
CA LYS A 157 -1.28 -5.68 5.86
C LYS A 157 -1.66 -6.98 5.15
N ILE A 158 -2.76 -7.04 4.39
CA ILE A 158 -3.24 -8.28 3.75
C ILE A 158 -2.18 -8.87 2.81
N ASP A 159 -1.84 -10.16 2.97
CA ASP A 159 -0.88 -10.81 2.06
C ASP A 159 -1.36 -10.78 0.59
N GLY A 160 -0.46 -10.36 -0.30
CA GLY A 160 -0.73 -10.25 -1.74
C GLY A 160 -1.47 -8.97 -2.14
N THR A 161 -1.56 -7.98 -1.26
CA THR A 161 -2.02 -6.62 -1.59
C THR A 161 -0.84 -5.64 -1.56
N VAL A 162 -1.09 -4.44 -2.06
CA VAL A 162 -0.26 -3.27 -1.78
C VAL A 162 -1.16 -2.15 -1.29
N HIS A 163 -0.62 -1.21 -0.52
CA HIS A 163 -1.26 0.07 -0.28
C HIS A 163 -0.36 1.22 -0.73
N LEU A 164 -1.02 2.32 -0.99
CA LEU A 164 -0.42 3.55 -1.48
C LEU A 164 -0.97 4.69 -0.64
N ALA A 165 -0.09 5.38 0.08
CA ALA A 165 -0.46 6.57 0.84
C ALA A 165 -0.18 7.83 0.04
N ILE A 166 -1.18 8.69 -0.14
CA ILE A 166 -0.95 10.06 -0.59
C ILE A 166 -0.50 10.94 0.58
N GLY A 167 0.32 11.94 0.29
CA GLY A 167 0.83 12.90 1.27
C GLY A 167 2.18 12.52 1.85
N ALA A 168 2.34 12.64 3.16
CA ALA A 168 3.62 12.66 3.84
C ALA A 168 4.38 11.35 3.67
N GLY A 169 5.66 11.46 3.29
CA GLY A 169 6.59 10.34 3.36
C GLY A 169 7.27 10.25 4.73
N PHE A 170 7.98 9.15 4.97
CA PHE A 170 8.75 8.92 6.19
C PHE A 170 10.20 9.41 6.01
N PRO A 171 10.63 10.44 6.76
CA PRO A 171 12.02 10.92 6.67
C PRO A 171 13.06 9.85 7.01
N ALA A 172 12.71 8.90 7.89
CA ALA A 172 13.56 7.76 8.24
C ALA A 172 13.86 6.82 7.07
N LEU A 173 12.94 6.73 6.09
CA LEU A 173 13.10 5.94 4.86
C LEU A 173 13.48 6.83 3.65
N GLY A 174 13.94 8.06 3.95
CA GLY A 174 14.38 9.04 2.97
C GLY A 174 13.26 9.90 2.37
N GLY A 175 11.99 9.69 2.72
CA GLY A 175 10.87 10.50 2.23
C GLY A 175 11.09 11.99 2.51
N LYS A 176 10.83 12.82 1.49
CA LYS A 176 11.01 14.28 1.51
C LYS A 176 9.71 15.04 1.32
N ASN A 177 8.65 14.37 0.91
CA ASN A 177 7.34 15.00 0.77
C ASN A 177 6.76 15.29 2.15
N GLU A 178 6.61 16.58 2.47
CA GLU A 178 5.96 17.05 3.67
C GLU A 178 4.48 17.35 3.37
N SER A 179 3.58 16.81 4.19
CA SER A 179 2.15 17.02 4.07
C SER A 179 1.49 16.80 5.43
N VAL A 180 0.32 17.38 5.67
CA VAL A 180 -0.52 17.01 6.82
C VAL A 180 -1.42 15.81 6.51
N VAL A 181 -1.46 15.38 5.25
CA VAL A 181 -2.17 14.19 4.80
C VAL A 181 -1.21 13.01 4.85
N HIS A 182 -1.71 11.87 5.31
CA HIS A 182 -1.15 10.55 5.05
C HIS A 182 -2.35 9.61 5.00
N TRP A 183 -2.69 9.12 3.82
CA TRP A 183 -3.92 8.34 3.64
C TRP A 183 -3.73 7.12 2.76
N ASP A 184 -3.73 5.97 3.42
CA ASP A 184 -3.58 4.65 2.82
C ASP A 184 -4.83 4.18 2.09
N MET A 185 -4.61 3.70 0.87
CA MET A 185 -5.62 3.03 0.06
C MET A 185 -5.09 1.69 -0.42
N VAL A 186 -5.88 0.63 -0.24
CA VAL A 186 -5.44 -0.75 -0.48
C VAL A 186 -5.85 -1.21 -1.88
N LYS A 187 -4.87 -1.71 -2.64
CA LYS A 187 -5.04 -2.35 -3.94
C LYS A 187 -4.86 -3.86 -3.80
N ASP A 188 -5.93 -4.61 -4.08
CA ASP A 188 -5.86 -6.07 -4.11
C ASP A 188 -5.28 -6.58 -5.43
N LEU A 189 -4.14 -7.28 -5.38
CA LEU A 189 -3.47 -7.85 -6.55
C LEU A 189 -3.74 -9.35 -6.71
N ARG A 190 -4.44 -9.97 -5.76
CA ARG A 190 -4.79 -11.40 -5.82
C ARG A 190 -5.64 -11.75 -7.05
N PRO A 191 -6.57 -10.89 -7.52
CA PRO A 191 -7.33 -11.15 -8.75
C PRO A 191 -6.59 -10.63 -10.00
N GLY A 192 -5.65 -11.41 -10.53
CA GLY A 192 -5.01 -11.11 -11.82
C GLY A 192 -3.96 -9.99 -11.80
N GLY A 193 -3.53 -9.55 -10.61
CA GLY A 193 -2.53 -8.49 -10.46
C GLY A 193 -1.09 -9.01 -10.44
N GLN A 194 -0.15 -8.09 -10.66
CA GLN A 194 1.29 -8.35 -10.67
C GLN A 194 2.06 -7.22 -9.98
N LEU A 195 3.15 -7.58 -9.30
CA LEU A 195 4.22 -6.66 -8.93
C LEU A 195 5.46 -7.01 -9.73
N LEU A 196 6.07 -5.98 -10.31
CA LEU A 196 7.32 -6.10 -11.03
C LEU A 196 8.37 -5.21 -10.38
N CYS A 197 9.60 -5.68 -10.35
CA CYS A 197 10.77 -4.90 -9.96
C CYS A 197 11.74 -4.88 -11.14
N ASP A 198 12.02 -3.69 -11.68
CA ASP A 198 12.85 -3.48 -12.87
C ASP A 198 12.42 -4.35 -14.08
N GLY A 199 11.10 -4.53 -14.24
CA GLY A 199 10.50 -5.32 -15.33
C GLY A 199 10.42 -6.84 -15.10
N GLU A 200 10.98 -7.36 -14.00
CA GLU A 200 10.82 -8.76 -13.61
C GLU A 200 9.60 -8.93 -12.70
N VAL A 201 8.70 -9.87 -13.01
CA VAL A 201 7.55 -10.19 -12.16
C VAL A 201 8.03 -10.91 -10.90
N VAL A 202 7.81 -10.30 -9.74
CA VAL A 202 8.18 -10.85 -8.41
C VAL A 202 6.97 -11.36 -7.62
N GLN A 203 5.77 -10.89 -7.97
CA GLN A 203 4.50 -11.37 -7.42
C GLN A 203 3.47 -11.45 -8.54
N GLU A 204 2.69 -12.53 -8.58
CA GLU A 204 1.58 -12.72 -9.51
C GLU A 204 0.38 -13.35 -8.79
N ASN A 205 -0.81 -12.77 -8.97
CA ASN A 205 -2.04 -13.19 -8.27
C ASN A 205 -1.86 -13.26 -6.74
N GLY A 206 -1.15 -12.28 -6.17
CA GLY A 206 -0.86 -12.24 -4.74
C GLY A 206 0.16 -13.28 -4.26
N ARG A 207 0.81 -14.03 -5.16
CA ARG A 207 1.79 -15.07 -4.81
C ARG A 207 3.20 -14.64 -5.19
N TRP A 208 4.12 -14.78 -4.27
CA TRP A 208 5.55 -14.50 -4.48
C TRP A 208 6.19 -15.53 -5.42
N LEU A 209 7.04 -15.04 -6.32
CA LEU A 209 7.84 -15.83 -7.27
C LEU A 209 9.34 -15.88 -6.90
N ILE A 210 9.68 -15.37 -5.71
CA ILE A 210 11.02 -15.25 -5.14
C ILE A 210 11.17 -16.04 -3.84
#